data_AF-A0A137PH03-F1
#
_entry.id   AF-A0A137PH03-F1
#
_cell.length_a   1.000
_cell.length_b   1.000
_cell.length_c   1.000
_cell.angle_alpha   90.00
_cell.angle_beta   90.00
_cell.angle_gamma   90.00
#
_symmetry.space_group_name_H-M   'P 1'
#
loop_
_entity.id
_entity.type
_entity.pdbx_description
1 polymer ?
#
loop_
_entity_poly.entity_id
_entity_poly.type
_entity_poly.pdbx_seq_one_letter_code
_entity_poly.pdbx_strand_id
1 'polypeptide(L)'
;MISNISPFIAAGSKILFEFIQSGNNSVAINEIQKSTELSLYQLNFLKPQIFTDNGVYKNPAVGPAYQLMANKCQQCPWDPIFGDELAMLPDEYSVGLPLSKLPAVIADMKDLFDKYPTAFPLIGLFFRLSPSARGIMALAHGEETFHIDWTFPMRLNPFEDAPYGLGVMQSLAQLLVFKHGGRPHWGKNGLAFFSHKTLSTRYDIPKFKSAVEKYDPNGLFSNKFGSRILGLGKDSYEVPGKVSHCALQDYCICSKDSDCPKKHKCGSLIGFNVCY
;
A
#
# COMPACT_ATOMS: atom_id res chain seq x y z
N MET A 1 -12.23 -15.73 -19.62
CA MET A 1 -10.96 -16.32 -20.09
C MET A 1 -10.08 -15.18 -20.50
N ILE A 2 -9.10 -14.66 -19.77
CA ILE A 2 -7.81 -14.74 -20.43
C ILE A 2 -7.11 -15.87 -19.68
N SER A 3 -7.43 -17.10 -20.10
CA SER A 3 -6.66 -18.28 -19.74
C SER A 3 -5.39 -18.03 -20.47
N ASN A 4 -4.27 -18.42 -19.88
CA ASN A 4 -3.03 -18.40 -20.62
C ASN A 4 -2.70 -16.96 -21.05
N ILE A 5 -2.84 -15.98 -20.14
CA ILE A 5 -2.07 -14.74 -20.29
C ILE A 5 -0.63 -15.20 -20.40
N SER A 6 -0.09 -15.17 -21.62
CA SER A 6 1.28 -15.57 -21.81
C SER A 6 2.15 -14.55 -21.06
N PRO A 7 3.32 -14.98 -20.57
CA PRO A 7 4.26 -14.05 -19.94
C PRO A 7 4.58 -12.82 -20.83
N PHE A 8 4.49 -12.96 -22.16
CA PHE A 8 4.65 -11.86 -23.12
C PHE A 8 3.51 -10.83 -23.07
N ILE A 9 2.26 -11.27 -22.90
CA ILE A 9 1.12 -10.35 -22.76
C ILE A 9 1.24 -9.59 -21.43
N ALA A 10 1.67 -10.27 -20.36
CA ALA A 10 1.93 -9.64 -19.08
C ALA A 10 3.04 -8.57 -19.18
N ALA A 11 4.15 -8.89 -19.86
CA ALA A 11 5.22 -7.94 -20.12
C ALA A 11 4.78 -6.76 -21.00
N GLY A 12 4.02 -7.01 -22.06
CA GLY A 12 3.44 -5.95 -22.89
C GLY A 12 2.54 -5.01 -22.10
N SER A 13 1.72 -5.57 -21.20
CA SER A 13 0.84 -4.81 -20.30
C SER A 13 1.66 -3.98 -19.31
N LYS A 14 2.73 -4.53 -18.75
CA LYS A 14 3.68 -3.83 -17.86
C LYS A 14 4.33 -2.64 -18.57
N ILE A 15 4.82 -2.81 -19.80
CA ILE A 15 5.44 -1.73 -20.59
C ILE A 15 4.41 -0.64 -20.93
N LEU A 16 3.21 -1.03 -21.35
CA LEU A 16 2.13 -0.09 -21.62
C LEU A 16 1.78 0.72 -20.37
N PHE A 17 1.66 0.06 -19.22
CA PHE A 17 1.36 0.72 -17.96
C PHE A 17 2.48 1.69 -17.55
N GLU A 18 3.75 1.28 -17.69
CA GLU A 18 4.91 2.14 -17.44
C GLU A 18 4.91 3.39 -18.32
N PHE A 19 4.58 3.24 -19.62
CA PHE A 19 4.47 4.37 -20.55
C PHE A 19 3.36 5.34 -20.12
N ILE A 20 2.20 4.81 -19.75
CA ILE A 20 1.06 5.61 -19.29
C ILE A 20 1.41 6.37 -18.00
N GLN A 21 2.07 5.72 -17.03
CA GLN A 21 2.55 6.37 -15.81
C GLN A 21 3.57 7.47 -16.10
N SER A 22 4.52 7.20 -17.01
CA SER A 22 5.54 8.18 -17.43
C SER A 22 4.95 9.46 -18.03
N GLY A 23 3.81 9.32 -18.71
CA GLY A 23 3.07 10.43 -19.31
C GLY A 23 2.09 11.14 -18.37
N ASN A 24 1.93 10.65 -17.13
CA ASN A 24 0.90 11.11 -16.19
C ASN A 24 -0.50 11.22 -16.84
N ASN A 25 -0.84 10.26 -17.72
CA ASN A 25 -2.01 10.34 -18.58
C ASN A 25 -3.28 9.88 -17.84
N SER A 26 -4.02 10.85 -17.29
CA SER A 26 -5.24 10.59 -16.53
C SER A 26 -6.34 9.91 -17.34
N VAL A 27 -6.49 10.23 -18.63
CA VAL A 27 -7.51 9.61 -19.50
C VAL A 27 -7.24 8.10 -19.62
N ALA A 28 -6.01 7.72 -19.95
CA ALA A 28 -5.63 6.32 -20.10
C ALA A 28 -5.71 5.56 -18.77
N ILE A 29 -5.27 6.16 -17.65
CA ILE A 29 -5.37 5.54 -16.33
C ILE A 29 -6.84 5.34 -15.91
N ASN A 30 -7.72 6.31 -16.18
CA ASN A 30 -9.16 6.17 -15.88
C ASN A 30 -9.82 5.06 -16.70
N GLU A 31 -9.45 4.91 -17.98
CA GLU A 31 -9.94 3.79 -18.80
C GLU A 31 -9.44 2.44 -18.27
N ILE A 32 -8.20 2.36 -17.78
CA ILE A 32 -7.71 1.15 -17.11
C ILE A 32 -8.52 0.87 -15.85
N GLN A 33 -8.75 1.87 -14.99
CA GLN A 33 -9.58 1.69 -13.80
C GLN A 33 -10.98 1.18 -14.16
N LYS A 34 -11.63 1.79 -15.14
CA LYS A 34 -12.96 1.38 -15.61
C LYS A 34 -12.98 -0.06 -16.12
N SER A 35 -11.94 -0.46 -16.87
CA SER A 35 -11.77 -1.84 -17.34
C SER A 35 -11.57 -2.82 -16.17
N THR A 36 -10.76 -2.44 -15.18
CA THR A 36 -10.57 -3.23 -13.96
C THR A 36 -11.87 -3.37 -13.17
N GLU A 37 -12.58 -2.28 -12.90
CA GLU A 37 -13.88 -2.29 -12.21
C GLU A 37 -14.89 -3.18 -12.95
N LEU A 38 -14.97 -3.08 -14.27
CA LEU A 38 -15.81 -3.94 -15.11
C LEU A 38 -15.43 -5.42 -14.93
N SER A 39 -14.13 -5.73 -14.92
CA SER A 39 -13.62 -7.10 -14.76
C SER A 39 -13.88 -7.66 -13.36
N LEU A 40 -13.86 -6.82 -12.32
CA LEU A 40 -14.18 -7.21 -10.95
C LEU A 40 -15.68 -7.46 -10.82
N TYR A 41 -16.54 -6.53 -11.23
CA TYR A 41 -17.96 -6.57 -10.85
C TYR A 41 -18.89 -7.24 -11.86
N GLN A 42 -18.63 -7.13 -13.16
CA GLN A 42 -19.58 -7.56 -14.18
C GLN A 42 -19.18 -8.88 -14.84
N LEU A 43 -17.89 -9.18 -14.87
CA LEU A 43 -17.38 -10.30 -15.62
C LEU A 43 -16.52 -11.17 -14.71
N ASN A 44 -17.18 -12.02 -13.92
CA ASN A 44 -16.50 -13.12 -13.24
C ASN A 44 -16.15 -14.18 -14.29
N PHE A 45 -15.21 -13.85 -15.15
CA PHE A 45 -15.17 -14.50 -16.44
C PHE A 45 -14.85 -15.99 -16.32
N LEU A 46 -14.41 -16.56 -15.15
CA LEU A 46 -13.42 -17.64 -15.16
C LEU A 46 -13.09 -18.63 -14.07
N LYS A 47 -13.86 -18.78 -13.02
CA LYS A 47 -13.32 -19.54 -11.90
C LYS A 47 -14.00 -20.90 -11.79
N PRO A 48 -13.35 -22.01 -12.18
CA PRO A 48 -13.60 -23.26 -11.48
C PRO A 48 -13.21 -23.04 -10.01
N GLN A 49 -14.09 -23.44 -9.10
CA GLN A 49 -13.84 -23.42 -7.66
C GLN A 49 -12.53 -24.14 -7.33
N ILE A 50 -11.85 -23.67 -6.28
CA ILE A 50 -10.72 -24.38 -5.70
C ILE A 50 -11.26 -25.66 -5.00
N PHE A 51 -11.07 -26.79 -5.70
CA PHE A 51 -11.18 -28.24 -5.34
C PHE A 51 -12.50 -29.02 -5.54
N THR A 52 -12.34 -30.27 -6.01
CA THR A 52 -13.33 -31.38 -6.01
C THR A 52 -12.73 -32.62 -5.32
N ASP A 53 -13.58 -33.33 -4.58
CA ASP A 53 -13.30 -34.38 -3.58
C ASP A 53 -12.53 -35.59 -4.11
N ASN A 54 -11.28 -35.76 -3.64
CA ASN A 54 -10.58 -37.06 -3.49
C ASN A 54 -9.48 -37.00 -2.39
N GLY A 55 -9.59 -36.08 -1.41
CA GLY A 55 -8.56 -35.83 -0.39
C GLY A 55 -8.47 -34.36 0.05
N VAL A 56 -9.63 -33.71 0.10
CA VAL A 56 -9.83 -32.27 -0.08
C VAL A 56 -9.91 -31.51 1.23
N TYR A 57 -9.15 -30.41 1.34
CA TYR A 57 -9.49 -29.30 2.23
C TYR A 57 -10.76 -28.63 1.71
N LYS A 58 -11.88 -28.79 2.42
CA LYS A 58 -13.13 -28.07 2.11
C LYS A 58 -12.92 -26.61 2.48
N ASN A 59 -12.55 -25.79 1.49
CA ASN A 59 -12.36 -24.36 1.70
C ASN A 59 -13.69 -23.75 2.21
N PRO A 60 -13.76 -23.26 3.45
CA PRO A 60 -14.99 -22.71 4.02
C PRO A 60 -15.32 -21.33 3.44
N ALA A 61 -14.44 -20.76 2.59
CA ALA A 61 -14.63 -19.45 1.99
C ALA A 61 -15.84 -19.46 1.05
N VAL A 62 -16.86 -18.70 1.43
CA VAL A 62 -18.09 -18.47 0.68
C VAL A 62 -18.23 -16.97 0.39
N GLY A 63 -19.03 -16.64 -0.61
CA GLY A 63 -19.45 -15.26 -0.88
C GLY A 63 -18.68 -14.55 -2.00
N PRO A 64 -19.15 -13.36 -2.39
CA PRO A 64 -18.66 -12.63 -3.57
C PRO A 64 -17.16 -12.37 -3.52
N ALA A 65 -16.60 -11.95 -2.38
CA ALA A 65 -15.18 -11.63 -2.25
C ALA A 65 -14.25 -12.81 -2.65
N TYR A 66 -14.60 -14.04 -2.25
CA TYR A 66 -13.84 -15.25 -2.63
C TYR A 66 -13.95 -15.52 -4.14
N GLN A 67 -15.15 -15.37 -4.70
CA GLN A 67 -15.39 -15.50 -6.14
C GLN A 67 -14.66 -14.41 -6.94
N LEU A 68 -14.37 -13.25 -6.34
CA LEU A 68 -13.70 -12.11 -6.98
C LEU A 68 -12.17 -12.20 -6.98
N MET A 69 -11.53 -12.83 -5.98
CA MET A 69 -10.07 -12.73 -5.77
C MET A 69 -9.22 -13.97 -6.13
N ALA A 70 -9.80 -15.12 -6.50
CA ALA A 70 -9.00 -16.28 -6.91
C ALA A 70 -8.54 -16.21 -8.40
N ASN A 71 -7.24 -16.33 -8.70
CA ASN A 71 -6.72 -16.40 -10.06
C ASN A 71 -6.13 -17.78 -10.34
N LYS A 72 -6.29 -18.30 -11.58
CA LYS A 72 -5.58 -19.49 -12.06
C LYS A 72 -4.67 -19.08 -13.21
N CYS A 73 -3.36 -19.23 -13.03
CA CYS A 73 -2.38 -19.16 -14.11
C CYS A 73 -1.96 -20.60 -14.49
N GLN A 74 -1.58 -20.83 -15.75
CA GLN A 74 -0.82 -22.03 -16.11
C GLN A 74 0.69 -21.79 -15.98
N GLN A 75 1.13 -20.58 -16.36
CA GLN A 75 2.46 -20.02 -16.14
C GLN A 75 2.22 -18.61 -15.58
N CYS A 76 2.64 -18.40 -14.34
CA CYS A 76 2.42 -17.13 -13.67
C CYS A 76 3.53 -16.14 -14.06
N PRO A 77 3.24 -14.84 -14.20
CA PRO A 77 4.28 -13.83 -14.42
C PRO A 77 5.34 -13.76 -13.30
N TRP A 78 5.02 -14.28 -12.11
CA TRP A 78 5.92 -14.42 -10.95
C TRP A 78 6.50 -15.83 -10.79
N ASP A 79 6.35 -16.70 -11.79
CA ASP A 79 7.02 -18.00 -11.79
C ASP A 79 8.54 -17.78 -11.88
N PRO A 80 9.36 -18.39 -10.99
CA PRO A 80 10.82 -18.22 -10.99
C PRO A 80 11.50 -18.49 -12.32
N ILE A 81 10.89 -19.30 -13.21
CA ILE A 81 11.42 -19.56 -14.56
C ILE A 81 11.55 -18.30 -15.42
N PHE A 82 10.77 -17.26 -15.12
CA PHE A 82 10.78 -15.98 -15.82
C PHE A 82 11.49 -14.85 -15.07
N GLY A 83 11.89 -15.09 -13.82
CA GLY A 83 12.39 -14.04 -12.92
C GLY A 83 11.36 -12.94 -12.62
N ASP A 84 11.81 -11.87 -11.97
CA ASP A 84 10.96 -10.72 -11.60
C ASP A 84 10.69 -9.76 -12.78
N GLU A 85 11.30 -10.01 -13.94
CA GLU A 85 11.26 -9.08 -15.08
C GLU A 85 9.88 -9.00 -15.74
N LEU A 86 9.12 -10.10 -15.77
CA LEU A 86 7.81 -10.15 -16.41
C LEU A 86 6.66 -9.78 -15.48
N ALA A 87 6.85 -9.92 -14.16
CA ALA A 87 5.84 -9.55 -13.18
C ALA A 87 5.68 -8.02 -13.11
N MET A 88 4.43 -7.56 -13.14
CA MET A 88 4.07 -6.23 -12.67
C MET A 88 3.99 -6.30 -11.16
N LEU A 89 4.99 -5.76 -10.47
CA LEU A 89 5.07 -5.79 -9.03
C LEU A 89 4.21 -4.66 -8.45
N PRO A 90 3.35 -4.96 -7.46
CA PRO A 90 2.59 -3.95 -6.75
C PRO A 90 3.46 -3.23 -5.72
N ASP A 91 3.16 -1.97 -5.49
CA ASP A 91 3.46 -1.25 -4.25
C ASP A 91 2.13 -0.82 -3.61
N GLU A 92 2.13 -0.68 -2.29
CA GLU A 92 0.90 -0.62 -1.51
C GLU A 92 1.00 0.39 -0.38
N TYR A 93 -0.15 0.99 -0.08
CA TYR A 93 -0.40 1.66 1.20
C TYR A 93 -1.45 0.91 1.99
N SER A 94 -1.35 0.95 3.31
CA SER A 94 -2.40 0.43 4.17
C SER A 94 -2.45 1.13 5.52
N VAL A 95 -3.63 1.60 5.92
CA VAL A 95 -3.82 2.25 7.21
C VAL A 95 -5.03 1.66 7.93
N GLY A 96 -4.83 1.23 9.17
CA GLY A 96 -5.91 0.79 10.07
C GLY A 96 -6.43 1.95 10.90
N LEU A 97 -7.74 2.15 10.94
CA LEU A 97 -8.41 3.17 11.74
C LEU A 97 -9.60 2.58 12.52
N PRO A 98 -9.93 3.16 13.70
CA PRO A 98 -11.14 2.82 14.44
C PRO A 98 -12.39 2.86 13.56
N LEU A 99 -13.25 1.83 13.62
CA LEU A 99 -14.49 1.78 12.84
C LEU A 99 -15.39 3.01 13.06
N SER A 100 -15.38 3.56 14.27
CA SER A 100 -16.08 4.79 14.65
C SER A 100 -15.68 6.02 13.84
N LYS A 101 -14.46 6.06 13.25
CA LYS A 101 -13.96 7.17 12.44
C LYS A 101 -14.35 7.08 10.96
N LEU A 102 -14.91 5.96 10.51
CA LEU A 102 -15.18 5.70 9.10
C LEU A 102 -16.00 6.83 8.43
N PRO A 103 -17.10 7.36 9.01
CA PRO A 103 -17.87 8.43 8.35
C PRO A 103 -17.06 9.71 8.09
N ALA A 104 -16.28 10.15 9.09
CA ALA A 104 -15.44 11.34 8.97
C ALA A 104 -14.31 11.14 7.95
N VAL A 105 -13.69 9.95 7.96
CA VAL A 105 -12.66 9.58 6.98
C VAL A 105 -13.22 9.59 5.57
N ILE A 106 -14.40 9.00 5.33
CA ILE A 106 -15.03 9.00 4.01
C ILE A 106 -15.37 10.42 3.54
N ALA A 107 -15.81 11.30 4.44
CA ALA A 107 -16.07 12.70 4.08
C ALA A 107 -14.79 13.42 3.62
N ASP A 108 -13.71 13.30 4.38
CA ASP A 108 -12.43 13.93 4.02
C ASP A 108 -11.80 13.33 2.75
N MET A 109 -11.99 12.03 2.51
CA MET A 109 -11.58 11.38 1.27
C MET A 109 -12.35 11.90 0.06
N LYS A 110 -13.67 12.10 0.19
CA LYS A 110 -14.48 12.70 -0.87
C LYS A 110 -14.01 14.12 -1.17
N ASP A 111 -13.80 14.94 -0.16
CA ASP A 111 -13.28 16.30 -0.34
C ASP A 111 -11.92 16.31 -1.04
N LEU A 112 -11.03 15.37 -0.70
CA LEU A 112 -9.74 15.19 -1.37
C LEU A 112 -9.92 14.84 -2.85
N PHE A 113 -10.75 13.84 -3.17
CA PHE A 113 -10.92 13.36 -4.54
C PHE A 113 -11.75 14.28 -5.42
N ASP A 114 -12.70 15.02 -4.85
CA ASP A 114 -13.45 16.06 -5.56
C ASP A 114 -12.53 17.21 -5.99
N LYS A 115 -11.56 17.56 -5.14
CA LYS A 115 -10.59 18.61 -5.43
C LYS A 115 -9.43 18.15 -6.31
N TYR A 116 -8.97 16.93 -6.10
CA TYR A 116 -7.85 16.33 -6.83
C TYR A 116 -8.24 14.94 -7.34
N PRO A 117 -9.00 14.86 -8.45
CA PRO A 117 -9.41 13.58 -9.01
C PRO A 117 -8.20 12.72 -9.36
N THR A 118 -8.19 11.51 -8.83
CA THR A 118 -7.18 10.50 -9.13
C THR A 118 -7.82 9.14 -9.31
N ALA A 119 -7.11 8.27 -10.00
CA ALA A 119 -7.54 6.90 -10.22
C ALA A 119 -6.64 5.92 -9.46
N PHE A 120 -7.24 4.80 -9.05
CA PHE A 120 -6.62 3.66 -8.39
C PHE A 120 -6.79 2.41 -9.27
N PRO A 121 -6.07 2.36 -10.40
CA PRO A 121 -6.43 1.55 -11.57
C PRO A 121 -6.29 0.03 -11.41
N LEU A 122 -5.58 -0.44 -10.37
CA LEU A 122 -5.36 -1.88 -10.19
C LEU A 122 -6.52 -2.59 -9.52
N ILE A 123 -6.94 -2.14 -8.34
CA ILE A 123 -7.97 -2.81 -7.55
C ILE A 123 -8.91 -1.81 -6.86
N GLY A 124 -8.72 -0.52 -7.10
CA GLY A 124 -9.39 0.55 -6.37
C GLY A 124 -8.85 0.72 -4.94
N LEU A 125 -9.71 1.28 -4.09
CA LEU A 125 -9.50 1.38 -2.65
C LEU A 125 -10.18 0.19 -1.97
N PHE A 126 -9.42 -0.62 -1.24
CA PHE A 126 -9.93 -1.76 -0.50
C PHE A 126 -10.24 -1.41 0.95
N PHE A 127 -11.47 -1.69 1.36
CA PHE A 127 -11.91 -1.59 2.74
C PHE A 127 -12.03 -2.98 3.34
N ARG A 128 -11.33 -3.23 4.44
CA ARG A 128 -11.42 -4.48 5.20
C ARG A 128 -11.80 -4.19 6.63
N LEU A 129 -12.63 -5.04 7.22
CA LEU A 129 -13.06 -4.90 8.61
C LEU A 129 -12.42 -6.00 9.45
N SER A 130 -11.82 -5.61 10.58
CA SER A 130 -11.22 -6.53 11.54
C SER A 130 -11.83 -6.31 12.92
N PRO A 131 -12.12 -7.39 13.66
CA PRO A 131 -12.46 -7.27 15.08
C PRO A 131 -11.24 -6.77 15.87
N SER A 132 -11.49 -6.32 17.10
CA SER A 132 -10.43 -5.93 18.02
C SER A 132 -9.41 -7.06 18.24
N ALA A 133 -8.13 -6.71 18.17
CA ALA A 133 -7.01 -7.62 18.34
C ALA A 133 -6.32 -7.45 19.70
N ARG A 134 -5.84 -8.57 20.27
CA ARG A 134 -5.11 -8.57 21.55
C ARG A 134 -3.65 -8.12 21.43
N GLY A 135 -3.04 -8.24 20.25
CA GLY A 135 -1.64 -7.87 20.05
C GLY A 135 -1.44 -6.37 20.19
N ILE A 136 -0.56 -5.94 21.09
CA ILE A 136 -0.35 -4.51 21.42
C ILE A 136 0.22 -3.67 20.27
N MET A 137 0.84 -4.33 19.28
CA MET A 137 1.34 -3.71 18.04
C MET A 137 0.44 -4.03 16.83
N ALA A 138 -0.71 -4.68 17.02
CA ALA A 138 -1.64 -4.93 15.92
C ALA A 138 -2.34 -3.63 15.51
N LEU A 139 -2.61 -3.48 14.22
CA LEU A 139 -3.36 -2.32 13.71
C LEU A 139 -4.75 -2.24 14.35
N ALA A 140 -5.38 -3.38 14.64
CA ALA A 140 -6.68 -3.48 15.30
C ALA A 140 -6.61 -3.57 16.83
N HIS A 141 -5.50 -3.17 17.47
CA HIS A 141 -5.36 -3.27 18.92
C HIS A 141 -6.42 -2.42 19.65
N GLY A 142 -7.24 -3.08 20.49
CA GLY A 142 -8.14 -2.42 21.44
C GLY A 142 -9.50 -2.02 20.89
N GLU A 143 -9.74 -2.07 19.57
CA GLU A 143 -10.99 -1.63 18.95
C GLU A 143 -11.24 -2.26 17.58
N GLU A 144 -12.52 -2.35 17.18
CA GLU A 144 -12.89 -2.73 15.81
C GLU A 144 -12.31 -1.72 14.82
N THR A 145 -11.70 -2.23 13.76
CA THR A 145 -10.86 -1.43 12.88
C THR A 145 -11.24 -1.69 11.44
N PHE A 146 -11.40 -0.61 10.67
CA PHE A 146 -11.38 -0.72 9.23
C PHE A 146 -9.98 -0.42 8.71
N HIS A 147 -9.59 -1.13 7.68
CA HIS A 147 -8.35 -0.95 6.96
C HIS A 147 -8.69 -0.38 5.60
N ILE A 148 -8.00 0.69 5.21
CA ILE A 148 -8.00 1.17 3.83
C ILE A 148 -6.66 0.78 3.23
N ASP A 149 -6.71 0.04 2.14
CA ASP A 149 -5.55 -0.33 1.33
C ASP A 149 -5.72 0.21 -0.09
N TRP A 150 -4.63 0.59 -0.73
CA TRP A 150 -4.60 0.80 -2.18
C TRP A 150 -3.27 0.35 -2.74
N THR A 151 -3.34 -0.17 -3.96
CA THR A 151 -2.19 -0.75 -4.65
C THR A 151 -2.03 -0.05 -5.98
N PHE A 152 -0.78 0.25 -6.31
CA PHE A 152 -0.37 0.85 -7.57
C PHE A 152 0.84 0.08 -8.09
N PRO A 153 1.05 0.02 -9.41
CA PRO A 153 2.16 -0.75 -9.95
C PRO A 153 3.45 0.02 -9.74
N MET A 154 4.43 -0.68 -9.19
CA MET A 154 5.78 -0.17 -9.01
C MET A 154 6.36 0.22 -10.39
N ARG A 155 7.01 1.38 -10.43
CA ARG A 155 7.72 1.87 -11.62
C ARG A 155 8.90 0.95 -11.95
N LEU A 156 9.30 0.89 -13.22
CA LEU A 156 10.51 0.14 -13.61
C LEU A 156 11.76 0.63 -12.86
N ASN A 157 11.87 1.95 -12.63
CA ASN A 157 12.86 2.52 -11.74
C ASN A 157 12.17 3.21 -10.55
N PRO A 158 11.91 2.47 -9.45
CA PRO A 158 11.19 3.02 -8.30
C PRO A 158 12.00 4.05 -7.51
N PHE A 159 13.28 4.25 -7.83
CA PHE A 159 14.15 5.21 -7.14
C PHE A 159 14.20 6.58 -7.82
N GLU A 160 13.72 6.69 -9.06
CA GLU A 160 13.76 7.93 -9.84
C GLU A 160 12.37 8.35 -10.35
N ASP A 161 11.52 7.39 -10.71
CA ASP A 161 10.26 7.66 -11.38
C ASP A 161 9.07 7.64 -10.41
N ALA A 162 8.21 8.65 -10.52
CA ALA A 162 7.01 8.79 -9.70
C ALA A 162 5.85 7.93 -10.24
N PRO A 163 5.11 7.16 -9.41
CA PRO A 163 3.87 6.55 -9.85
C PRO A 163 2.81 7.63 -10.19
N TYR A 164 1.84 7.27 -11.03
CA TYR A 164 0.71 8.14 -11.32
C TYR A 164 -0.03 8.52 -10.02
N GLY A 165 -0.39 9.79 -9.87
CA GLY A 165 -1.15 10.25 -8.70
C GLY A 165 -0.37 10.26 -7.38
N LEU A 166 0.97 10.24 -7.42
CA LEU A 166 1.85 10.25 -6.23
C LEU A 166 1.39 11.26 -5.17
N GLY A 167 1.20 12.52 -5.56
CA GLY A 167 0.79 13.57 -4.63
C GLY A 167 -0.52 13.27 -3.90
N VAL A 168 -1.54 12.76 -4.62
CA VAL A 168 -2.83 12.41 -4.01
C VAL A 168 -2.71 11.18 -3.10
N MET A 169 -1.91 10.18 -3.47
CA MET A 169 -1.64 9.01 -2.62
C MET A 169 -0.92 9.42 -1.32
N GLN A 170 0.09 10.29 -1.41
CA GLN A 170 0.80 10.82 -0.25
C GLN A 170 -0.11 11.67 0.64
N SER A 171 -0.98 12.49 0.05
CA SER A 171 -1.98 13.25 0.81
C SER A 171 -2.96 12.33 1.52
N LEU A 172 -3.44 11.28 0.86
CA LEU A 172 -4.35 10.30 1.47
C LEU A 172 -3.67 9.58 2.64
N ALA A 173 -2.44 9.10 2.46
CA ALA A 173 -1.68 8.46 3.55
C ALA A 173 -1.49 9.41 4.75
N GLN A 174 -1.11 10.66 4.51
CA GLN A 174 -0.95 11.67 5.56
C GLN A 174 -2.27 12.07 6.22
N LEU A 175 -3.36 12.18 5.46
CA LEU A 175 -4.70 12.41 5.98
C LEU A 175 -5.09 11.29 6.95
N LEU A 176 -4.99 10.04 6.52
CA LEU A 176 -5.35 8.88 7.33
C LEU A 176 -4.46 8.75 8.57
N VAL A 177 -3.15 8.86 8.41
CA VAL A 177 -2.21 8.74 9.53
C VAL A 177 -2.31 9.95 10.43
N PHE A 178 -2.03 11.17 9.95
CA PHE A 178 -1.84 12.35 10.79
C PHE A 178 -3.15 13.03 11.22
N LYS A 179 -4.14 13.22 10.34
CA LYS A 179 -5.42 13.85 10.73
C LYS A 179 -6.29 12.90 11.55
N HIS A 180 -6.45 11.66 11.10
CA HIS A 180 -7.35 10.70 11.76
C HIS A 180 -6.67 9.81 12.80
N GLY A 181 -5.35 9.94 13.00
CA GLY A 181 -4.62 9.12 13.96
C GLY A 181 -4.51 7.65 13.57
N GLY A 182 -4.61 7.34 12.27
CA GLY A 182 -4.55 5.98 11.76
C GLY A 182 -3.20 5.31 12.02
N ARG A 183 -3.23 3.98 12.13
CA ARG A 183 -2.07 3.11 12.33
C ARG A 183 -1.56 2.64 10.96
N PRO A 184 -0.37 3.12 10.50
CA PRO A 184 0.21 2.64 9.26
C PRO A 184 0.55 1.15 9.38
N HIS A 185 0.41 0.41 8.28
CA HIS A 185 0.70 -1.01 8.21
C HIS A 185 2.20 -1.26 8.16
N TRP A 186 2.70 -2.09 9.08
CA TRP A 186 4.15 -2.31 9.31
C TRP A 186 4.96 -2.70 8.07
N GLY A 187 4.34 -3.32 7.07
CA GLY A 187 5.00 -3.74 5.82
C GLY A 187 4.49 -3.08 4.54
N LYS A 188 3.66 -2.02 4.61
CA LYS A 188 3.05 -1.38 3.43
C LYS A 188 3.05 0.15 3.51
N ASN A 189 3.99 0.76 4.23
CA ASN A 189 4.09 2.21 4.31
C ASN A 189 5.56 2.60 4.39
N GLY A 190 5.89 3.80 3.90
CA GLY A 190 7.24 4.32 4.00
C GLY A 190 7.65 4.71 5.42
N LEU A 191 8.96 4.85 5.60
CA LEU A 191 9.59 5.11 6.90
C LEU A 191 9.17 6.42 7.55
N ALA A 192 8.69 7.41 6.78
CA ALA A 192 8.19 8.69 7.27
C ALA A 192 7.03 8.56 8.25
N PHE A 193 6.23 7.49 8.15
CA PHE A 193 5.10 7.23 9.04
C PHE A 193 5.48 6.51 10.34
N PHE A 194 6.72 6.02 10.45
CA PHE A 194 7.17 5.16 11.55
C PHE A 194 8.20 5.84 12.47
N SER A 195 7.99 7.12 12.78
CA SER A 195 8.77 7.82 13.82
C SER A 195 8.30 7.42 15.22
N HIS A 196 9.17 7.50 16.23
CA HIS A 196 8.77 7.25 17.62
C HIS A 196 7.62 8.17 18.05
N LYS A 197 7.70 9.47 17.68
CA LYS A 197 6.65 10.47 17.93
C LYS A 197 5.30 10.07 17.32
N THR A 198 5.29 9.56 16.09
CA THR A 198 4.07 9.10 15.43
C THR A 198 3.52 7.86 16.14
N LEU A 199 4.35 6.88 16.48
CA LEU A 199 3.88 5.61 17.01
C LEU A 199 3.50 5.65 18.48
N SER A 200 4.14 6.48 19.30
CA SER A 200 3.85 6.61 20.74
C SER A 200 2.46 7.14 21.06
N THR A 201 1.81 7.81 20.11
CA THR A 201 0.41 8.26 20.22
C THR A 201 -0.61 7.23 19.75
N ARG A 202 -0.17 6.09 19.20
CA ARG A 202 -1.02 5.07 18.56
C ARG A 202 -0.89 3.68 19.18
N TYR A 203 0.23 3.42 19.86
CA TYR A 203 0.58 2.14 20.45
C TYR A 203 1.18 2.32 21.85
N ASP A 204 1.02 1.31 22.70
CA ASP A 204 1.69 1.22 23.99
C ASP A 204 3.16 0.81 23.81
N ILE A 205 3.96 1.74 23.33
CA ILE A 205 5.40 1.55 23.08
C ILE A 205 6.16 1.17 24.36
N PRO A 206 5.91 1.77 25.55
CA PRO A 206 6.56 1.34 26.79
C PRO A 206 6.34 -0.15 27.09
N LYS A 207 5.10 -0.64 26.98
CA LYS A 207 4.80 -2.05 27.21
C LYS A 207 5.44 -2.96 26.18
N PHE A 208 5.48 -2.55 24.91
CA PHE A 208 6.18 -3.29 23.88
C PHE A 208 7.69 -3.33 24.13
N LYS A 209 8.28 -2.21 24.53
CA LYS A 209 9.70 -2.13 24.92
C LYS A 209 10.03 -3.08 26.06
N SER A 210 9.23 -3.09 27.13
CA SER A 210 9.43 -4.04 28.25
C SER A 210 9.33 -5.50 27.81
N ALA A 211 8.46 -5.81 26.84
CA ALA A 211 8.39 -7.17 26.27
C ALA A 211 9.66 -7.50 25.46
N VAL A 212 10.15 -6.57 24.62
CA VAL A 212 11.40 -6.76 23.86
C VAL A 212 12.58 -6.98 24.82
N GLU A 213 12.75 -6.14 25.84
CA GLU A 213 13.84 -6.27 26.82
C GLU A 213 13.77 -7.59 27.61
N LYS A 214 12.56 -8.09 27.88
CA LYS A 214 12.35 -9.38 28.56
C LYS A 214 12.74 -10.58 27.68
N TYR A 215 12.38 -10.56 26.40
CA TYR A 215 12.51 -11.74 25.52
C TYR A 215 13.78 -11.71 24.65
N ASP A 216 14.36 -10.53 24.40
CA ASP A 216 15.60 -10.34 23.65
C ASP A 216 16.53 -9.34 24.36
N PRO A 217 17.01 -9.64 25.58
CA PRO A 217 17.83 -8.71 26.38
C PRO A 217 19.17 -8.35 25.73
N ASN A 218 19.67 -9.20 24.81
CA ASN A 218 20.92 -8.98 24.09
C ASN A 218 20.72 -8.30 22.73
N GLY A 219 19.46 -8.05 22.32
CA GLY A 219 19.14 -7.42 21.04
C GLY A 219 19.52 -8.24 19.82
N LEU A 220 19.50 -9.58 19.91
CA LEU A 220 19.85 -10.48 18.80
C LEU A 220 18.93 -10.28 17.59
N PHE A 221 17.66 -9.94 17.83
CA PHE A 221 16.66 -9.69 16.79
C PHE A 221 16.47 -8.20 16.50
N SER A 222 17.26 -7.33 17.14
CA SER A 222 17.14 -5.88 16.97
C SER A 222 17.74 -5.41 15.66
N ASN A 223 17.07 -4.45 15.03
CA ASN A 223 17.55 -3.76 13.83
C ASN A 223 17.23 -2.27 13.91
N LYS A 224 17.76 -1.47 12.97
CA LYS A 224 17.56 -0.01 12.94
C LYS A 224 16.08 0.41 12.96
N PHE A 225 15.21 -0.36 12.30
CA PHE A 225 13.77 -0.10 12.28
C PHE A 225 13.13 -0.29 13.65
N GLY A 226 13.42 -1.43 14.32
CA GLY A 226 12.94 -1.72 15.68
C GLY A 226 13.46 -0.72 16.70
N SER A 227 14.75 -0.38 16.68
CA SER A 227 15.33 0.61 17.58
C SER A 227 14.65 1.98 17.46
N ARG A 228 14.28 2.40 16.25
CA ARG A 228 13.55 3.65 16.03
C ARG A 228 12.15 3.62 16.63
N ILE A 229 11.39 2.53 16.41
CA ILE A 229 10.05 2.38 17.01
C ILE A 229 10.14 2.51 18.54
N LEU A 230 11.16 1.91 19.14
CA LEU A 230 11.40 1.92 20.58
C LEU A 230 12.01 3.23 21.12
N GLY A 231 12.38 4.19 20.26
CA GLY A 231 13.04 5.43 20.66
C GLY A 231 14.48 5.25 21.17
N LEU A 232 15.16 4.18 20.74
CA LEU A 232 16.51 3.80 21.18
C LEU A 232 17.61 4.30 20.22
N GLY A 233 17.28 5.12 19.22
CA GLY A 233 18.21 5.64 18.22
C GLY A 233 17.77 7.01 17.71
N LYS A 234 18.49 7.54 16.70
CA LYS A 234 18.06 8.77 16.03
C LYS A 234 16.73 8.52 15.31
N ASP A 235 15.81 9.49 15.36
CA ASP A 235 14.56 9.43 14.60
C ASP A 235 14.81 9.45 13.08
N SER A 236 15.95 10.00 12.65
CA SER A 236 16.40 9.98 11.25
C SER A 236 16.77 8.56 10.82
N TYR A 237 16.13 8.07 9.76
CA TYR A 237 16.49 6.81 9.13
C TYR A 237 17.63 7.02 8.13
N GLU A 238 18.35 5.94 7.83
CA GLU A 238 19.32 5.93 6.74
C GLU A 238 18.58 5.70 5.43
N VAL A 239 18.50 6.75 4.61
CA VAL A 239 18.05 6.65 3.22
C VAL A 239 19.05 5.73 2.51
N PRO A 240 18.62 4.61 1.89
CA PRO A 240 19.53 3.78 1.11
C PRO A 240 20.22 4.62 0.04
N GLY A 241 21.52 4.43 -0.19
CA GLY A 241 22.30 5.26 -1.13
C GLY A 241 21.81 5.22 -2.60
N LYS A 242 20.93 4.27 -2.95
CA LYS A 242 20.25 4.19 -4.25
C LYS A 242 19.04 5.12 -4.37
N VAL A 243 18.54 5.65 -3.26
CA VAL A 243 17.38 6.56 -3.21
C VAL A 243 17.91 7.99 -3.36
N SER A 244 17.66 8.59 -4.52
CA SER A 244 18.01 9.98 -4.83
C SER A 244 16.98 10.98 -4.29
N HIS A 245 15.72 10.56 -4.17
CA HIS A 245 14.58 11.39 -3.78
C HIS A 245 13.85 10.77 -2.59
N CYS A 246 14.09 11.26 -1.37
CA CYS A 246 13.57 10.61 -0.17
C CYS A 246 12.03 10.62 -0.07
N ALA A 247 11.35 11.56 -0.72
CA ALA A 247 9.89 11.59 -0.66
C ALA A 247 9.26 10.61 -1.64
N LEU A 248 9.98 10.09 -2.64
CA LEU A 248 9.40 9.21 -3.66
C LEU A 248 8.86 7.89 -3.09
N GLN A 249 9.54 7.31 -2.11
CA GLN A 249 9.14 6.07 -1.43
C GLN A 249 8.78 6.33 0.04
N ASP A 250 8.35 7.56 0.35
CA ASP A 250 7.98 8.00 1.71
C ASP A 250 9.03 7.67 2.77
N TYR A 251 10.30 7.77 2.39
CA TYR A 251 11.38 7.78 3.34
C TYR A 251 11.27 9.07 4.16
N CYS A 252 11.04 10.22 3.51
CA CYS A 252 10.73 11.50 4.15
C CYS A 252 9.36 12.03 3.70
N ILE A 253 8.76 12.94 4.46
CA ILE A 253 7.79 13.88 3.92
C ILE A 253 8.58 15.02 3.27
N CYS A 254 8.23 15.42 2.05
CA CYS A 254 9.01 16.42 1.34
C CYS A 254 9.07 17.75 2.11
N SER A 255 10.22 18.41 2.02
CA SER A 255 10.47 19.74 2.60
C SER A 255 11.06 20.73 1.58
N LYS A 256 11.65 20.20 0.50
CA LYS A 256 12.27 20.94 -0.60
C LYS A 256 12.11 20.16 -1.89
N ASP A 257 12.19 20.83 -3.03
CA ASP A 257 11.99 20.21 -4.35
C ASP A 257 12.94 19.04 -4.62
N SER A 258 14.17 19.07 -4.09
CA SER A 258 15.12 17.97 -4.27
C SER A 258 14.70 16.66 -3.59
N ASP A 259 13.80 16.72 -2.60
CA ASP A 259 13.26 15.51 -1.95
C ASP A 259 12.32 14.75 -2.89
N CYS A 260 11.78 15.44 -3.91
CA CYS A 260 10.83 14.92 -4.87
C CYS A 260 11.49 14.48 -6.18
N PRO A 261 10.85 13.56 -6.93
CA PRO A 261 11.31 13.12 -8.26
C PRO A 261 11.53 14.29 -9.23
N LYS A 262 12.43 14.13 -10.21
CA LYS A 262 12.86 15.20 -11.16
C LYS A 262 11.75 16.06 -11.79
N LYS A 263 10.54 15.52 -11.99
CA LYS A 263 9.39 16.23 -12.60
C LYS A 263 8.36 16.76 -11.59
N HIS A 264 8.64 16.62 -10.31
CA HIS A 264 7.74 17.00 -9.20
C HIS A 264 8.41 18.06 -8.34
N LYS A 265 7.60 18.85 -7.66
CA LYS A 265 8.05 19.80 -6.65
C LYS A 265 7.44 19.48 -5.30
N CYS A 266 8.09 19.93 -4.24
CA CYS A 266 7.48 19.85 -2.93
C CYS A 266 6.47 21.00 -2.79
N GLY A 267 5.24 20.68 -2.44
CA GLY A 267 4.29 21.67 -1.96
C GLY A 267 3.14 21.02 -1.24
N SER A 268 1.96 21.64 -1.23
CA SER A 268 0.89 21.21 -0.33
C SER A 268 -0.41 20.89 -1.06
N LEU A 269 -0.95 19.71 -0.75
CA LEU A 269 -2.33 19.33 -1.06
C LEU A 269 -3.05 19.11 0.27
N ILE A 270 -4.22 19.77 0.42
CA ILE A 270 -5.06 19.72 1.63
C ILE A 270 -4.30 19.95 2.96
N GLY A 271 -3.23 20.75 2.94
CA GLY A 271 -2.42 21.05 4.13
C GLY A 271 -1.31 20.04 4.43
N PHE A 272 -1.10 19.03 3.58
CA PHE A 272 -0.02 18.05 3.69
C PHE A 272 1.03 18.27 2.62
N ASN A 273 2.31 18.12 3.00
CA ASN A 273 3.42 18.26 2.07
C ASN A 273 3.53 17.01 1.18
N VAL A 274 3.55 17.18 -0.13
CA VAL A 274 3.59 16.10 -1.11
C VAL A 274 4.41 16.48 -2.34
N CYS A 275 4.81 15.46 -3.10
CA CYS A 275 5.39 15.62 -4.42
C CYS A 275 4.29 15.66 -5.48
N TYR A 276 4.15 16.77 -6.19
CA TYR A 276 3.16 16.96 -7.25
C TYR A 276 3.71 17.80 -8.42
#